data_AF-A0AAZ3Q1C9-F1
#
_entry.id   AF-A0AAZ3Q1C9-F1
#
_cell.length_a   1.000
_cell.length_b   1.000
_cell.length_c   1.000
_cell.angle_alpha   90.00
_cell.angle_beta   90.00
_cell.angle_gamma   90.00
#
_symmetry.space_group_name_H-M   'P 1'
#
loop_
_entity.id
_entity.type
_entity.pdbx_description
1 polymer ?
#
loop_
_entity_poly.entity_id
_entity_poly.type
_entity_poly.pdbx_seq_one_letter_code
_entity_poly.pdbx_strand_id
1 'polypeptide(L)'
;MGTVHARSMDPLPMHGRDMGVHPDDMIEVQEAEHETKQEVLENKDVVVQHVNIEGLGRTKEDLLGYEISEVFDAKNLIDVMKKSHIARQKLLRLGIFKEVEVVIDTSDGADALPNGLDVTFEVTEMKRLTGSYNTMVGNNEGSMVLGVKLPNVFGRAEKLTFQFSYGTKETSYGLSFFKPQPGNFERNLTLNLYKVTGQFPWSSLKETDRGVSTELNFPLWRTNHTLKWEGVWRELGCLARSASFAVREESGHTLKSALSHTMSIDNRNSAIFPKKGALLRINQELAGYTGGDASFLKEDFELQVNRRLVWDSVLSASLWGGCLLPIGGRPSSIADRFYLGGPTSVRGFGMYSIGPQSEAHSANPDVRAVSESWLRKTSKNPEISIPNYNIFRQDRTAKGAVLQSTAERACRVLSHYPDLYPNDLTFYY
;
A
#
# COMPACT_ATOMS: atom_id res chain seq x y z
N MET A 1 11.97 30.88 56.07
CA MET A 1 13.33 30.79 56.66
C MET A 1 13.49 29.38 57.22
N GLY A 2 14.52 28.65 56.79
CA GLY A 2 14.77 27.27 57.21
C GLY A 2 15.71 26.56 56.25
N THR A 3 16.98 26.91 56.34
CA THR A 3 18.12 26.42 55.55
C THR A 3 18.43 24.95 55.83
N VAL A 4 18.68 24.19 54.77
CA VAL A 4 19.18 22.80 54.81
C VAL A 4 20.71 22.82 54.74
N HIS A 5 21.38 22.29 55.76
CA HIS A 5 22.82 22.06 55.75
C HIS A 5 23.12 20.58 55.42
N ALA A 6 23.87 20.35 54.35
CA ALA A 6 24.48 19.06 54.05
C ALA A 6 25.68 18.82 54.98
N ARG A 7 25.77 17.65 55.60
CA ARG A 7 26.96 17.17 56.32
C ARG A 7 27.63 16.05 55.52
N SER A 8 28.93 16.22 55.29
CA SER A 8 29.84 15.25 54.68
C SER A 8 30.01 13.99 55.54
N MET A 9 30.19 12.84 54.90
CA MET A 9 30.46 11.56 55.57
C MET A 9 31.95 11.43 55.95
N ASP A 10 32.21 10.98 57.17
CA ASP A 10 33.52 10.49 57.63
C ASP A 10 33.67 8.97 57.36
N PRO A 11 34.88 8.46 57.09
CA PRO A 11 35.11 7.07 56.66
C PRO A 11 35.01 6.05 57.81
N LEU A 12 34.44 4.88 57.52
CA LEU A 12 34.31 3.77 58.47
C LEU A 12 35.58 2.90 58.57
N PRO A 13 35.85 2.31 59.76
CA PRO A 13 37.10 1.63 60.07
C PRO A 13 37.23 0.22 59.48
N MET A 14 38.47 -0.09 59.09
CA MET A 14 38.93 -1.41 58.61
C MET A 14 39.32 -2.30 59.80
N HIS A 15 38.50 -3.29 60.17
CA HIS A 15 38.90 -4.67 60.55
C HIS A 15 37.70 -5.52 60.99
N GLY A 16 37.58 -6.73 60.43
CA GLY A 16 36.62 -7.75 60.84
C GLY A 16 37.21 -9.17 60.76
N ARG A 17 37.58 -9.69 61.93
CA ARG A 17 37.77 -11.08 62.42
C ARG A 17 38.24 -12.21 61.46
N ASP A 18 39.40 -12.76 61.82
CA ASP A 18 39.89 -14.10 61.44
C ASP A 18 38.94 -15.22 61.91
N MET A 19 38.59 -16.10 60.98
CA MET A 19 38.04 -17.44 61.23
C MET A 19 38.86 -18.42 60.39
N GLY A 20 39.47 -19.40 61.07
CA GLY A 20 40.46 -20.30 60.51
C GLY A 20 39.91 -21.26 59.44
N VAL A 21 40.79 -21.59 58.49
CA VAL A 21 40.54 -22.53 57.40
C VAL A 21 40.96 -23.94 57.86
N HIS A 22 40.02 -24.88 57.86
CA HIS A 22 40.30 -26.31 58.02
C HIS A 22 40.88 -26.87 56.70
N PRO A 23 41.94 -27.71 56.71
CA PRO A 23 42.66 -28.06 55.47
C PRO A 23 42.00 -29.10 54.55
N ASP A 24 40.77 -29.56 54.83
CA ASP A 24 40.18 -30.72 54.14
C ASP A 24 39.05 -30.41 53.13
N ASP A 25 38.70 -29.13 52.90
CA ASP A 25 37.69 -28.73 51.91
C ASP A 25 38.32 -28.21 50.59
N MET A 26 39.36 -28.89 50.10
CA MET A 26 39.85 -28.70 48.73
C MET A 26 39.08 -29.61 47.77
N ILE A 27 37.83 -29.27 47.50
CA ILE A 27 37.14 -29.80 46.32
C ILE A 27 37.59 -28.92 45.15
N GLU A 28 38.41 -29.51 44.26
CA GLU A 28 38.70 -28.97 42.94
C GLU A 28 37.38 -28.57 42.26
N VAL A 29 37.16 -27.26 42.14
CA VAL A 29 36.22 -26.75 41.15
C VAL A 29 36.92 -26.95 39.81
N GLN A 30 36.74 -28.14 39.23
CA GLN A 30 36.93 -28.30 37.81
C GLN A 30 35.95 -27.32 37.15
N GLU A 31 36.47 -26.25 36.56
CA GLU A 31 35.73 -25.49 35.57
C GLU A 31 35.37 -26.49 34.47
N ALA A 32 34.14 -27.02 34.55
CA ALA A 32 33.57 -27.75 33.44
C ALA A 32 33.46 -26.72 32.31
N GLU A 33 34.43 -26.77 31.40
CA GLU A 33 34.27 -26.22 30.06
C GLU A 33 32.97 -26.82 29.53
N HIS A 34 31.90 -26.02 29.59
CA HIS A 34 30.71 -26.30 28.82
C HIS A 34 31.15 -26.15 27.37
N GLU A 35 31.68 -27.23 26.80
CA GLU A 35 31.68 -27.43 25.37
C GLU A 35 30.23 -27.24 24.94
N THR A 36 29.90 -26.05 24.44
CA THR A 36 28.75 -25.90 23.56
C THR A 36 29.04 -26.81 22.39
N LYS A 37 28.60 -28.06 22.49
CA LYS A 37 28.31 -28.89 21.33
C LYS A 37 27.24 -28.14 20.57
N GLN A 38 27.67 -27.18 19.76
CA GLN A 38 26.94 -26.82 18.56
C GLN A 38 26.98 -28.09 17.71
N GLU A 39 26.08 -29.04 18.01
CA GLU A 39 25.66 -29.98 16.99
C GLU A 39 25.14 -29.11 15.87
N VAL A 40 25.95 -29.02 14.83
CA VAL A 40 25.59 -28.30 13.62
C VAL A 40 24.41 -29.06 13.03
N LEU A 41 23.19 -28.59 13.34
CA LEU A 41 21.93 -29.11 12.80
C LEU A 41 21.88 -29.05 11.26
N GLU A 42 22.92 -28.55 10.58
CA GLU A 42 23.00 -28.41 9.12
C GLU A 42 22.89 -29.73 8.36
N ASN A 43 23.24 -30.88 8.94
CA ASN A 43 23.46 -32.11 8.18
C ASN A 43 22.56 -33.29 8.52
N LYS A 44 21.47 -33.10 9.28
CA LYS A 44 20.52 -34.20 9.51
C LYS A 44 19.47 -34.22 8.39
N ASP A 45 19.57 -35.24 7.54
CA ASP A 45 18.57 -35.54 6.51
C ASP A 45 17.28 -36.00 7.18
N VAL A 46 16.20 -35.26 6.95
CA VAL A 46 14.89 -35.47 7.56
C VAL A 46 13.82 -35.44 6.48
N VAL A 47 12.76 -36.22 6.68
CA VAL A 47 11.64 -36.32 5.74
C VAL A 47 10.38 -35.92 6.47
N VAL A 48 9.62 -34.99 5.89
CA VAL A 48 8.30 -34.62 6.41
C VAL A 48 7.30 -35.71 6.01
N GLN A 49 6.72 -36.40 6.98
CA GLN A 49 5.72 -37.45 6.72
C GLN A 49 4.31 -36.87 6.69
N HIS A 50 3.90 -36.23 7.80
CA HIS A 50 2.57 -35.64 7.92
C HIS A 50 2.65 -34.14 8.13
N VAL A 51 1.68 -33.44 7.54
CA VAL A 51 1.44 -32.03 7.83
C VAL A 51 0.00 -31.89 8.29
N ASN A 52 -0.16 -31.54 9.56
CA ASN A 52 -1.47 -31.38 10.18
C ASN A 52 -1.80 -29.90 10.35
N ILE A 53 -3.07 -29.55 10.23
CA ILE A 53 -3.55 -28.19 10.48
C ILE A 53 -4.64 -28.26 11.53
N GLU A 54 -4.37 -27.67 12.68
CA GLU A 54 -5.27 -27.68 13.83
C GLU A 54 -5.87 -26.30 14.07
N GLY A 55 -7.09 -26.27 14.62
CA GLY A 55 -7.82 -25.02 14.87
C GLY A 55 -8.65 -24.49 13.69
N LEU A 56 -8.84 -25.32 12.66
CA LEU A 56 -9.79 -25.04 11.58
C LEU A 56 -11.23 -25.20 12.07
N GLY A 57 -12.05 -24.18 11.82
CA GLY A 57 -13.47 -24.19 12.15
C GLY A 57 -14.36 -24.05 10.92
N ARG A 58 -14.03 -23.10 10.04
CA ARG A 58 -14.80 -22.82 8.81
C ARG A 58 -13.97 -22.86 7.54
N THR A 59 -12.66 -22.73 7.66
CA THR A 59 -11.75 -22.72 6.52
C THR A 59 -11.63 -24.13 5.98
N LYS A 60 -11.71 -24.26 4.65
CA LYS A 60 -11.55 -25.56 3.99
C LYS A 60 -10.08 -25.87 3.82
N GLU A 61 -9.72 -27.12 4.05
CA GLU A 61 -8.35 -27.63 3.89
C GLU A 61 -7.89 -27.62 2.43
N ASP A 62 -8.83 -27.67 1.47
CA ASP A 62 -8.53 -27.65 0.02
C ASP A 62 -7.67 -26.46 -0.38
N LEU A 63 -7.92 -25.28 0.20
CA LEU A 63 -7.13 -24.09 -0.04
C LEU A 63 -5.74 -24.17 0.61
N LEU A 64 -5.69 -24.68 1.84
CA LEU A 64 -4.49 -24.65 2.67
C LEU A 64 -3.44 -25.61 2.14
N GLY A 65 -3.86 -26.77 1.59
CA GLY A 65 -2.98 -27.75 0.97
C GLY A 65 -2.04 -27.15 -0.09
N TYR A 66 -2.53 -26.24 -0.93
CA TYR A 66 -1.69 -25.56 -1.93
C TYR A 66 -0.64 -24.62 -1.32
N GLU A 67 -0.91 -24.07 -0.13
CA GLU A 67 -0.02 -23.11 0.51
C GLU A 67 1.08 -23.80 1.31
N ILE A 68 0.78 -24.98 1.87
CA ILE A 68 1.72 -25.81 2.64
C ILE A 68 2.50 -26.82 1.79
N SER A 69 2.15 -27.00 0.51
CA SER A 69 2.72 -28.07 -0.33
C SER A 69 4.25 -28.05 -0.40
N GLU A 70 4.85 -26.86 -0.35
CA GLU A 70 6.31 -26.69 -0.38
C GLU A 70 7.01 -27.35 0.82
N VAL A 71 6.34 -27.50 1.97
CA VAL A 71 6.91 -28.10 3.19
C VAL A 71 7.26 -29.58 2.96
N PHE A 72 6.46 -30.31 2.17
CA PHE A 72 6.71 -31.71 1.84
C PHE A 72 7.99 -31.91 0.99
N ASP A 73 8.41 -30.89 0.25
CA ASP A 73 9.62 -30.96 -0.59
C ASP A 73 10.91 -30.73 0.20
N ALA A 74 10.85 -30.55 1.52
CA ALA A 74 12.01 -30.29 2.37
C ALA A 74 12.87 -31.54 2.58
N LYS A 75 14.20 -31.36 2.56
CA LYS A 75 15.17 -32.48 2.71
C LYS A 75 15.99 -32.43 3.99
N ASN A 76 16.19 -31.23 4.54
CA ASN A 76 17.05 -30.99 5.69
C ASN A 76 16.24 -30.25 6.76
N LEU A 77 16.64 -30.37 8.03
CA LEU A 77 15.90 -29.72 9.14
C LEU A 77 15.83 -28.19 8.97
N ILE A 78 16.91 -27.57 8.52
CA ILE A 78 16.95 -26.12 8.22
C ILE A 78 15.98 -25.78 7.08
N ASP A 79 15.88 -26.65 6.08
CA ASP A 79 14.97 -26.45 4.95
C ASP A 79 13.51 -26.59 5.40
N VAL A 80 13.19 -27.57 6.26
CA VAL A 80 11.88 -27.71 6.90
C VAL A 80 11.54 -26.42 7.67
N MET A 81 12.41 -25.96 8.57
CA MET A 81 12.22 -24.73 9.33
C MET A 81 11.97 -23.51 8.43
N LYS A 82 12.76 -23.37 7.36
CA LYS A 82 12.65 -22.27 6.41
C LYS A 82 11.34 -22.33 5.62
N LYS A 83 10.98 -23.50 5.09
CA LYS A 83 9.77 -23.69 4.30
C LYS A 83 8.51 -23.60 5.15
N SER A 84 8.52 -24.12 6.37
CA SER A 84 7.42 -23.94 7.33
C SER A 84 7.24 -22.47 7.72
N HIS A 85 8.33 -21.71 7.86
CA HIS A 85 8.24 -20.27 8.07
C HIS A 85 7.65 -19.54 6.86
N ILE A 86 8.01 -19.92 5.63
CA ILE A 86 7.43 -19.37 4.39
C ILE A 86 5.95 -19.71 4.30
N ALA A 87 5.56 -20.96 4.56
CA ALA A 87 4.16 -21.41 4.62
C ALA A 87 3.37 -20.62 5.66
N ARG A 88 3.92 -20.41 6.86
CA ARG A 88 3.32 -19.54 7.89
C ARG A 88 3.08 -18.12 7.37
N GLN A 89 4.07 -17.50 6.71
CA GLN A 89 3.91 -16.14 6.16
C GLN A 89 2.83 -16.09 5.09
N LYS A 90 2.74 -17.13 4.25
CA LYS A 90 1.71 -17.26 3.23
C LYS A 90 0.31 -17.43 3.83
N LEU A 91 0.16 -18.28 4.86
CA LEU A 91 -1.09 -18.46 5.61
C LEU A 91 -1.56 -17.14 6.26
N LEU A 92 -0.63 -16.38 6.87
CA LEU A 92 -0.93 -15.05 7.41
C LEU A 92 -1.33 -14.06 6.31
N ARG A 93 -0.71 -14.14 5.12
CA ARG A 93 -1.02 -13.29 3.96
C ARG A 93 -2.45 -13.49 3.45
N LEU A 94 -3.01 -14.69 3.57
CA LEU A 94 -4.43 -14.94 3.28
C LEU A 94 -5.35 -14.00 4.07
N GLY A 95 -4.95 -13.56 5.27
CA GLY A 95 -5.71 -12.64 6.10
C GLY A 95 -7.00 -13.23 6.65
N ILE A 96 -7.00 -14.56 6.86
CA ILE A 96 -8.08 -15.33 7.48
C ILE A 96 -7.73 -15.82 8.88
N PHE A 97 -6.43 -15.88 9.20
CA PHE A 97 -5.91 -16.28 10.50
C PHE A 97 -5.43 -15.05 11.27
N LYS A 98 -5.72 -15.02 12.57
CA LYS A 98 -5.16 -14.04 13.49
C LYS A 98 -3.72 -14.39 13.84
N GLU A 99 -3.47 -15.67 14.05
CA GLU A 99 -2.20 -16.22 14.50
C GLU A 99 -2.01 -17.60 13.87
N VAL A 100 -0.75 -17.92 13.56
CA VAL A 100 -0.31 -19.19 12.97
C VAL A 100 0.98 -19.55 13.68
N GLU A 101 0.96 -20.63 14.44
CA GLU A 101 2.11 -21.24 15.08
C GLU A 101 2.51 -22.52 14.34
N VAL A 102 3.79 -22.84 14.39
CA VAL A 102 4.36 -24.01 13.71
C VAL A 102 5.07 -24.83 14.76
N VAL A 103 4.59 -26.05 14.96
CA VAL A 103 5.20 -27.05 15.82
C VAL A 103 5.81 -28.12 14.92
N ILE A 104 7.04 -28.52 15.19
CA ILE A 104 7.76 -29.54 14.43
C ILE A 104 8.19 -30.59 15.44
N ASP A 105 7.60 -31.78 15.31
CA ASP A 105 7.84 -32.91 16.20
C ASP A 105 8.42 -34.08 15.41
N THR A 106 9.03 -35.03 16.13
CA THR A 106 9.41 -36.32 15.55
C THR A 106 8.17 -37.16 15.31
N SER A 107 8.11 -37.83 14.16
CA SER A 107 6.98 -38.73 13.88
C SER A 107 6.98 -39.90 14.86
N ASP A 108 5.87 -40.11 15.55
CA ASP A 108 5.67 -41.20 16.50
C ASP A 108 4.60 -42.18 15.99
N GLY A 109 4.93 -43.47 15.88
CA GLY A 109 3.97 -44.48 15.41
C GLY A 109 4.63 -45.75 14.83
N ALA A 110 3.81 -46.74 14.49
CA ALA A 110 4.29 -47.99 13.89
C ALA A 110 4.86 -47.80 12.46
N ASP A 111 4.39 -46.77 11.74
CA ASP A 111 4.81 -46.41 10.38
C ASP A 111 5.79 -45.22 10.35
N ALA A 112 6.27 -44.77 11.52
CA ALA A 112 7.17 -43.64 11.65
C ALA A 112 8.56 -43.97 11.09
N LEU A 113 9.07 -43.12 10.21
CA LEU A 113 10.47 -43.21 9.76
C LEU A 113 11.39 -42.75 10.91
N PRO A 114 12.58 -43.34 11.07
CA PRO A 114 13.54 -42.93 12.11
C PRO A 114 14.06 -41.49 11.93
N ASN A 115 13.88 -40.91 10.74
CA ASN A 115 14.14 -39.52 10.42
C ASN A 115 12.89 -38.76 9.94
N GLY A 116 11.71 -39.28 10.29
CA GLY A 116 10.42 -38.67 10.00
C GLY A 116 10.13 -37.50 10.94
N LEU A 117 9.59 -36.43 10.38
CA LEU A 117 9.09 -35.27 11.11
C LEU A 117 7.62 -35.06 10.76
N ASP A 118 6.84 -34.68 11.76
CA ASP A 118 5.48 -34.22 11.60
C ASP A 118 5.42 -32.72 11.87
N VAL A 119 4.81 -31.97 10.96
CA VAL A 119 4.69 -30.52 11.06
C VAL A 119 3.25 -30.15 11.32
N THR A 120 2.97 -29.57 12.48
CA THR A 120 1.63 -29.15 12.87
C THR A 120 1.52 -27.64 12.82
N PHE A 121 0.56 -27.14 12.03
CA PHE A 121 0.20 -25.74 11.97
C PHE A 121 -0.99 -25.49 12.90
N GLU A 122 -0.74 -24.88 14.05
CA GLU A 122 -1.79 -24.43 14.96
C GLU A 122 -2.28 -23.06 14.52
N VAL A 123 -3.54 -22.98 14.07
CA VAL A 123 -4.11 -21.74 13.53
C VAL A 123 -5.27 -21.22 14.36
N THR A 124 -5.28 -19.91 14.60
CA THR A 124 -6.44 -19.22 15.18
C THR A 124 -7.15 -18.45 14.09
N GLU A 125 -8.34 -18.91 13.68
CA GLU A 125 -9.16 -18.20 12.70
C GLU A 125 -9.60 -16.81 13.20
N MET A 126 -9.66 -15.83 12.29
CA MET A 126 -10.24 -14.52 12.56
C MET A 126 -11.74 -14.65 12.89
N LYS A 127 -12.31 -13.61 13.50
CA LYS A 127 -13.76 -13.51 13.68
C LYS A 127 -14.47 -13.39 12.33
N ARG A 128 -15.74 -13.81 12.27
CA ARG A 128 -16.56 -13.77 11.04
C ARG A 128 -16.87 -12.35 10.55
N LEU A 129 -16.88 -11.39 11.47
CA LEU A 129 -17.25 -10.01 11.21
C LEU A 129 -16.29 -9.09 11.98
N THR A 130 -15.69 -8.15 11.26
CA THR A 130 -14.86 -7.10 11.84
C THR A 130 -15.41 -5.75 11.38
N GLY A 131 -15.78 -4.91 12.35
CA GLY A 131 -16.13 -3.52 12.11
C GLY A 131 -14.92 -2.61 12.31
N SER A 132 -14.82 -1.56 11.51
CA SER A 132 -13.86 -0.48 11.67
C SER A 132 -14.57 0.86 11.51
N TYR A 133 -14.19 1.82 12.35
CA TYR A 133 -14.64 3.20 12.28
C TYR A 133 -13.39 4.08 12.26
N ASN A 134 -13.27 4.90 11.23
CA ASN A 134 -12.15 5.83 11.08
C ASN A 134 -12.69 7.23 10.84
N THR A 135 -12.19 8.22 11.58
CA THR A 135 -12.48 9.64 11.32
C THR A 135 -11.18 10.32 10.91
N MET A 136 -11.23 11.04 9.81
CA MET A 136 -10.11 11.83 9.30
C MET A 136 -10.49 13.29 9.26
N VAL A 137 -9.59 14.16 9.71
CA VAL A 137 -9.74 15.61 9.63
C VAL A 137 -8.46 16.17 9.03
N GLY A 138 -8.57 16.88 7.91
CA GLY A 138 -7.43 17.46 7.22
C GLY A 138 -7.85 18.37 6.07
N ASN A 139 -7.04 19.39 5.78
CA ASN A 139 -7.22 20.29 4.64
C ASN A 139 -8.64 20.89 4.50
N ASN A 140 -9.17 21.46 5.59
CA ASN A 140 -10.53 22.00 5.70
C ASN A 140 -11.66 20.99 5.39
N GLU A 141 -11.38 19.70 5.56
CA GLU A 141 -12.32 18.63 5.30
C GLU A 141 -12.33 17.63 6.46
N GLY A 142 -13.54 17.16 6.80
CA GLY A 142 -13.75 16.06 7.71
C GLY A 142 -14.41 14.92 6.95
N SER A 143 -13.95 13.70 7.17
CA SER A 143 -14.58 12.50 6.66
C SER A 143 -14.63 11.39 7.70
N MET A 144 -15.66 10.59 7.60
CA MET A 144 -15.95 9.46 8.47
C MET A 144 -16.11 8.22 7.61
N VAL A 145 -15.28 7.20 7.84
CA VAL A 145 -15.30 5.94 7.11
C VAL A 145 -15.71 4.82 8.06
N LEU A 146 -16.89 4.28 7.81
CA LEU A 146 -17.40 3.06 8.41
C LEU A 146 -17.08 1.88 7.48
N GLY A 147 -16.46 0.84 8.02
CA GLY A 147 -16.08 -0.35 7.27
C GLY A 147 -16.53 -1.61 7.99
N VAL A 148 -17.14 -2.53 7.26
CA VAL A 148 -17.51 -3.86 7.73
C VAL A 148 -16.81 -4.87 6.85
N LYS A 149 -16.01 -5.75 7.45
CA LYS A 149 -15.25 -6.79 6.75
C LYS A 149 -15.73 -8.15 7.23
N LEU A 150 -16.10 -9.00 6.28
CA LEU A 150 -16.41 -10.41 6.48
C LEU A 150 -15.28 -11.22 5.82
N PRO A 151 -14.21 -11.57 6.57
CA PRO A 151 -13.16 -12.43 6.05
C PRO A 151 -13.67 -13.87 5.97
N ASN A 152 -13.25 -14.59 4.93
CA ASN A 152 -13.51 -16.01 4.72
C ASN A 152 -15.01 -16.38 4.71
N VAL A 153 -15.77 -15.78 3.78
CA VAL A 153 -17.24 -15.97 3.68
C VAL A 153 -17.62 -17.40 3.27
N PHE A 154 -16.91 -17.99 2.30
CA PHE A 154 -17.20 -19.35 1.79
C PHE A 154 -16.17 -20.41 2.20
N GLY A 155 -15.24 -20.07 3.10
CA GLY A 155 -14.21 -20.99 3.58
C GLY A 155 -12.96 -21.07 2.70
N ARG A 156 -12.87 -20.31 1.59
CA ARG A 156 -11.72 -20.30 0.67
C ARG A 156 -11.04 -18.93 0.57
N ALA A 157 -10.87 -18.27 1.70
CA ALA A 157 -10.24 -16.95 1.83
C ALA A 157 -10.90 -15.82 1.03
N GLU A 158 -12.17 -15.99 0.64
CA GLU A 158 -12.95 -14.88 0.05
C GLU A 158 -13.27 -13.82 1.10
N LYS A 159 -13.14 -12.54 0.73
CA LYS A 159 -13.40 -11.42 1.62
C LYS A 159 -14.52 -10.58 1.05
N LEU A 160 -15.55 -10.31 1.85
CA LEU A 160 -16.58 -9.34 1.51
C LEU A 160 -16.39 -8.11 2.39
N THR A 161 -16.25 -6.95 1.78
CA THR A 161 -15.99 -5.68 2.45
C THR A 161 -17.04 -4.67 2.05
N PHE A 162 -17.79 -4.16 3.03
CA PHE A 162 -18.68 -3.03 2.88
C PHE A 162 -18.01 -1.80 3.46
N GLN A 163 -18.00 -0.69 2.73
CA GLN A 163 -17.43 0.58 3.15
C GLN A 163 -18.45 1.69 2.89
N PHE A 164 -18.63 2.54 3.87
CA PHE A 164 -19.43 3.76 3.81
C PHE A 164 -18.55 4.92 4.25
N SER A 165 -18.32 5.86 3.35
CA SER A 165 -17.59 7.09 3.63
C SER A 165 -18.55 8.27 3.57
N TYR A 166 -18.58 9.08 4.62
CA TYR A 166 -19.30 10.33 4.67
C TYR A 166 -18.32 11.47 4.92
N GLY A 167 -18.09 12.29 3.91
CA GLY A 167 -17.28 13.50 4.00
C GLY A 167 -18.06 14.75 3.58
N THR A 168 -17.47 15.91 3.87
CA THR A 168 -18.07 17.20 3.52
C THR A 168 -18.21 17.40 2.00
N LYS A 169 -17.28 16.89 1.19
CA LYS A 169 -17.32 17.02 -0.27
C LYS A 169 -17.68 15.74 -1.00
N GLU A 170 -17.37 14.59 -0.42
CA GLU A 170 -17.58 13.29 -1.04
C GLU A 170 -18.30 12.34 -0.09
N THR A 171 -19.33 11.66 -0.62
CA THR A 171 -19.98 10.54 0.06
C THR A 171 -19.87 9.30 -0.81
N SER A 172 -19.36 8.19 -0.28
CA SER A 172 -19.20 6.95 -1.02
C SER A 172 -19.76 5.74 -0.29
N TYR A 173 -20.31 4.83 -1.08
CA TYR A 173 -20.82 3.53 -0.67
C TYR A 173 -20.11 2.50 -1.53
N GLY A 174 -19.51 1.49 -0.93
CA GLY A 174 -18.76 0.47 -1.64
C GLY A 174 -19.02 -0.91 -1.07
N LEU A 175 -19.28 -1.87 -1.94
CA LEU A 175 -19.27 -3.29 -1.64
C LEU A 175 -18.20 -3.95 -2.51
N SER A 176 -17.25 -4.62 -1.89
CA SER A 176 -16.12 -5.26 -2.56
C SER A 176 -16.07 -6.74 -2.19
N PHE A 177 -16.07 -7.60 -3.19
CA PHE A 177 -15.87 -9.03 -3.06
C PHE A 177 -14.51 -9.40 -3.64
N PHE A 178 -13.65 -9.95 -2.81
CA PHE A 178 -12.29 -10.35 -3.17
C PHE A 178 -12.17 -11.88 -3.10
N LYS A 179 -11.61 -12.48 -4.15
CA LYS A 179 -11.34 -13.91 -4.25
C LYS A 179 -9.91 -14.16 -4.76
N PRO A 180 -9.03 -14.73 -3.93
CA PRO A 180 -7.70 -15.14 -4.36
C PRO A 180 -7.73 -16.46 -5.14
N GLN A 181 -6.73 -16.69 -5.98
CA GLN A 181 -6.49 -17.98 -6.60
C GLN A 181 -5.76 -18.92 -5.61
N PRO A 182 -6.21 -20.18 -5.44
CA PRO A 182 -5.50 -21.15 -4.62
C PRO A 182 -4.04 -21.35 -5.07
N GLY A 183 -3.10 -21.34 -4.12
CA GLY A 183 -1.66 -21.49 -4.36
C GLY A 183 -0.94 -20.27 -4.94
N ASN A 184 -1.67 -19.22 -5.35
CA ASN A 184 -1.07 -17.98 -5.79
C ASN A 184 -1.93 -16.77 -5.38
N PHE A 185 -1.72 -16.29 -4.15
CA PHE A 185 -2.46 -15.17 -3.58
C PHE A 185 -2.33 -13.86 -4.39
N GLU A 186 -1.21 -13.68 -5.10
CA GLU A 186 -0.98 -12.49 -5.92
C GLU A 186 -1.90 -12.45 -7.15
N ARG A 187 -2.39 -13.63 -7.59
CA ARG A 187 -3.47 -13.73 -8.55
C ARG A 187 -4.81 -13.65 -7.85
N ASN A 188 -5.57 -12.62 -8.12
CA ASN A 188 -6.87 -12.43 -7.48
C ASN A 188 -7.89 -11.76 -8.39
N LEU A 189 -9.16 -12.04 -8.09
CA LEU A 189 -10.33 -11.44 -8.71
C LEU A 189 -11.02 -10.57 -7.65
N THR A 190 -11.27 -9.31 -8.00
CA THR A 190 -12.03 -8.38 -7.15
C THR A 190 -13.23 -7.87 -7.94
N LEU A 191 -14.41 -7.94 -7.33
CA LEU A 191 -15.65 -7.37 -7.85
C LEU A 191 -16.05 -6.22 -6.93
N ASN A 192 -16.22 -5.03 -7.49
CA ASN A 192 -16.63 -3.84 -6.74
C ASN A 192 -17.98 -3.34 -7.27
N LEU A 193 -18.86 -2.99 -6.34
CA LEU A 193 -20.09 -2.26 -6.60
C LEU A 193 -20.02 -0.99 -5.76
N TYR A 194 -20.13 0.17 -6.38
CA TYR A 194 -19.98 1.44 -5.68
C TYR A 194 -20.96 2.48 -6.14
N LYS A 195 -21.25 3.41 -5.23
CA LYS A 195 -21.89 4.68 -5.50
C LYS A 195 -21.06 5.78 -4.87
N VAL A 196 -20.59 6.72 -5.67
CA VAL A 196 -19.83 7.88 -5.20
C VAL A 196 -20.59 9.13 -5.58
N THR A 197 -20.72 10.07 -4.65
CA THR A 197 -21.30 11.39 -4.92
C THR A 197 -20.30 12.44 -4.47
N GLY A 198 -19.74 13.14 -5.45
CA GLY A 198 -18.76 14.21 -5.25
C GLY A 198 -19.36 15.58 -5.54
N GLN A 199 -19.00 16.56 -4.73
CA GLN A 199 -19.31 17.97 -4.95
C GLN A 199 -18.02 18.73 -5.23
N PHE A 200 -18.01 19.47 -6.33
CA PHE A 200 -16.88 20.29 -6.78
C PHE A 200 -17.29 21.77 -6.80
N PRO A 201 -17.15 22.49 -5.66
CA PRO A 201 -17.63 23.88 -5.56
C PRO A 201 -16.96 24.85 -6.54
N TRP A 202 -15.71 24.61 -6.90
CA TRP A 202 -14.90 25.46 -7.78
C TRP A 202 -15.40 25.45 -9.24
N SER A 203 -15.98 24.34 -9.71
CA SER A 203 -16.63 24.23 -11.03
C SER A 203 -18.15 24.28 -10.95
N SER A 204 -18.73 24.40 -9.75
CA SER A 204 -20.17 24.25 -9.49
C SER A 204 -20.75 22.94 -10.06
N LEU A 205 -19.96 21.87 -10.07
CA LEU A 205 -20.33 20.56 -10.57
C LEU A 205 -20.68 19.61 -9.41
N LYS A 206 -21.73 18.82 -9.60
CA LYS A 206 -22.07 17.68 -8.74
C LYS A 206 -22.04 16.43 -9.60
N GLU A 207 -21.25 15.44 -9.19
CA GLU A 207 -21.10 14.17 -9.89
C GLU A 207 -21.65 13.05 -9.01
N THR A 208 -22.49 12.19 -9.59
CA THR A 208 -22.98 10.97 -8.92
C THR A 208 -22.70 9.77 -9.81
N ASP A 209 -21.74 8.98 -9.41
CA ASP A 209 -21.32 7.77 -10.10
C ASP A 209 -21.91 6.55 -9.41
N ARG A 210 -22.49 5.66 -10.21
CA ARG A 210 -22.99 4.36 -9.78
C ARG A 210 -22.33 3.33 -10.69
N GLY A 211 -21.41 2.54 -10.15
CA GLY A 211 -20.55 1.70 -10.97
C GLY A 211 -20.38 0.29 -10.44
N VAL A 212 -20.11 -0.61 -11.38
CA VAL A 212 -19.60 -1.96 -11.13
C VAL A 212 -18.23 -2.06 -11.77
N SER A 213 -17.24 -2.57 -11.04
CA SER A 213 -15.94 -2.93 -11.61
C SER A 213 -15.57 -4.37 -11.32
N THR A 214 -14.84 -4.96 -12.25
CA THR A 214 -14.21 -6.27 -12.14
C THR A 214 -12.73 -6.12 -12.36
N GLU A 215 -11.92 -6.54 -11.41
CA GLU A 215 -10.46 -6.36 -11.40
C GLU A 215 -9.79 -7.72 -11.29
N LEU A 216 -8.93 -8.02 -12.27
CA LEU A 216 -8.09 -9.21 -12.31
C LEU A 216 -6.64 -8.78 -12.12
N ASN A 217 -6.04 -9.23 -11.02
CA ASN A 217 -4.64 -9.01 -10.73
C ASN A 217 -3.85 -10.27 -11.08
N PHE A 218 -2.75 -10.11 -11.80
CA PHE A 218 -1.81 -11.19 -12.06
C PHE A 218 -0.38 -10.66 -12.15
N PRO A 219 0.56 -11.24 -11.37
CA PRO A 219 1.97 -10.97 -11.55
C PRO A 219 2.46 -11.69 -12.82
N LEU A 220 3.28 -10.99 -13.61
CA LEU A 220 3.98 -11.54 -14.76
C LEU A 220 5.45 -11.11 -14.66
N TRP A 221 6.37 -12.08 -14.58
CA TRP A 221 7.80 -11.80 -14.34
C TRP A 221 8.04 -10.90 -13.11
N ARG A 222 8.55 -9.68 -13.33
CA ARG A 222 8.85 -8.67 -12.28
C ARG A 222 7.82 -7.54 -12.27
N THR A 223 6.72 -7.69 -13.01
CA THR A 223 5.71 -6.66 -13.21
C THR A 223 4.36 -7.16 -12.71
N ASN A 224 3.61 -6.28 -12.06
CA ASN A 224 2.25 -6.57 -11.62
C ASN A 224 1.29 -5.96 -12.63
N HIS A 225 0.42 -6.80 -13.18
CA HIS A 225 -0.60 -6.37 -14.13
C HIS A 225 -1.98 -6.46 -13.47
N THR A 226 -2.76 -5.41 -13.65
CA THR A 226 -4.16 -5.33 -13.23
C THR A 226 -5.00 -5.03 -14.46
N LEU A 227 -5.93 -5.93 -14.78
CA LEU A 227 -6.93 -5.70 -15.80
C LEU A 227 -8.25 -5.37 -15.11
N LYS A 228 -8.78 -4.18 -15.35
CA LYS A 228 -10.02 -3.68 -14.77
C LYS A 228 -11.04 -3.47 -15.88
N TRP A 229 -12.22 -4.05 -15.74
CA TRP A 229 -13.40 -3.66 -16.49
C TRP A 229 -14.31 -2.85 -15.58
N GLU A 230 -14.87 -1.76 -16.08
CA GLU A 230 -15.68 -0.83 -15.31
C GLU A 230 -16.89 -0.39 -16.13
N GLY A 231 -18.09 -0.56 -15.57
CA GLY A 231 -19.34 -0.03 -16.10
C GLY A 231 -19.92 0.99 -15.12
N VAL A 232 -19.97 2.26 -15.51
CA VAL A 232 -20.40 3.37 -14.65
C VAL A 232 -21.58 4.10 -15.28
N TRP A 233 -22.65 4.23 -14.52
CA TRP A 233 -23.68 5.21 -14.78
C TRP A 233 -23.33 6.49 -14.01
N ARG A 234 -22.95 7.52 -14.76
CA ARG A 234 -22.61 8.84 -14.25
C ARG A 234 -23.79 9.79 -14.42
N GLU A 235 -24.03 10.60 -13.40
CA GLU A 235 -25.04 11.65 -13.40
C GLU A 235 -24.35 12.96 -13.04
N LEU A 236 -24.26 13.85 -14.03
CA LEU A 236 -23.69 15.18 -13.90
C LEU A 236 -24.81 16.19 -13.64
N GLY A 237 -24.69 16.94 -12.55
CA GLY A 237 -25.62 17.97 -12.15
C GLY A 237 -24.92 19.29 -11.84
N CYS A 238 -25.66 20.39 -11.97
CA CYS A 238 -25.20 21.71 -11.57
C CYS A 238 -25.47 21.94 -10.08
N LEU A 239 -24.46 22.40 -9.34
CA LEU A 239 -24.60 22.78 -7.93
C LEU A 239 -25.29 24.15 -7.78
N ALA A 240 -25.04 25.07 -8.72
CA ALA A 240 -25.56 26.43 -8.72
C ALA A 240 -26.11 26.82 -10.10
N ARG A 241 -27.09 27.75 -10.13
CA ARG A 241 -27.63 28.30 -11.39
C ARG A 241 -26.63 29.13 -12.19
N SER A 242 -25.57 29.61 -11.53
CA SER A 242 -24.45 30.34 -12.11
C SER A 242 -23.37 29.44 -12.73
N ALA A 243 -23.60 28.12 -12.83
CA ALA A 243 -22.66 27.21 -13.48
C ALA A 243 -22.41 27.62 -14.94
N SER A 244 -21.17 27.40 -15.41
CA SER A 244 -20.77 27.73 -16.77
C SER A 244 -21.60 26.97 -17.80
N PHE A 245 -21.71 27.52 -19.01
CA PHE A 245 -22.51 26.91 -20.07
C PHE A 245 -22.05 25.49 -20.40
N ALA A 246 -20.73 25.25 -20.46
CA ALA A 246 -20.17 23.91 -20.73
C ALA A 246 -20.59 22.86 -19.69
N VAL A 247 -20.65 23.23 -18.40
CA VAL A 247 -21.11 22.31 -17.34
C VAL A 247 -22.61 22.04 -17.46
N ARG A 248 -23.39 23.05 -17.84
CA ARG A 248 -24.84 22.93 -18.04
C ARG A 248 -25.20 22.09 -19.26
N GLU A 249 -24.41 22.18 -20.32
CA GLU A 249 -24.59 21.40 -21.55
C GLU A 249 -24.28 19.91 -21.34
N GLU A 250 -23.21 19.60 -20.59
CA GLU A 250 -22.86 18.21 -20.25
C GLU A 250 -23.64 17.64 -19.05
N SER A 251 -24.51 18.43 -18.43
CA SER A 251 -25.35 17.95 -17.32
C SER A 251 -26.37 16.93 -17.82
N GLY A 252 -26.40 15.76 -17.20
CA GLY A 252 -27.26 14.66 -17.62
C GLY A 252 -26.73 13.30 -17.18
N HIS A 253 -27.38 12.26 -17.72
CA HIS A 253 -26.96 10.88 -17.53
C HIS A 253 -26.00 10.46 -18.64
N THR A 254 -24.89 9.84 -18.27
CA THR A 254 -23.94 9.25 -19.21
C THR A 254 -23.56 7.86 -18.75
N LEU A 255 -23.56 6.91 -19.68
CA LEU A 255 -23.08 5.55 -19.43
C LEU A 255 -21.65 5.41 -19.95
N LYS A 256 -20.73 5.07 -19.08
CA LYS A 256 -19.32 4.82 -19.40
C LYS A 256 -19.02 3.34 -19.20
N SER A 257 -18.53 2.68 -20.24
CA SER A 257 -17.95 1.34 -20.14
C SER A 257 -16.49 1.41 -20.56
N ALA A 258 -15.58 1.05 -19.65
CA ALA A 258 -14.14 1.19 -19.82
C ALA A 258 -13.41 -0.11 -19.49
N LEU A 259 -12.41 -0.43 -20.31
CA LEU A 259 -11.42 -1.46 -20.04
C LEU A 259 -10.10 -0.77 -19.73
N SER A 260 -9.57 -0.99 -18.53
CA SER A 260 -8.30 -0.44 -18.08
C SER A 260 -7.26 -1.52 -17.85
N HIS A 261 -6.04 -1.28 -18.31
CA HIS A 261 -4.87 -2.09 -18.03
C HIS A 261 -3.84 -1.25 -17.27
N THR A 262 -3.48 -1.71 -16.08
CA THR A 262 -2.43 -1.10 -15.27
C THR A 262 -1.25 -2.04 -15.18
N MET A 263 -0.08 -1.58 -15.63
CA MET A 263 1.21 -2.22 -15.39
C MET A 263 1.94 -1.45 -14.30
N SER A 264 2.38 -2.14 -13.25
CA SER A 264 3.17 -1.54 -12.19
C SER A 264 4.45 -2.32 -11.92
N ILE A 265 5.54 -1.58 -11.74
CA ILE A 265 6.87 -2.10 -11.41
C ILE A 265 7.37 -1.28 -10.23
N ASP A 266 7.45 -1.90 -9.04
CA ASP A 266 7.95 -1.26 -7.84
C ASP A 266 9.25 -1.92 -7.39
N ASN A 267 10.36 -1.19 -7.49
CA ASN A 267 11.67 -1.60 -7.01
C ASN A 267 12.15 -0.70 -5.86
N ARG A 268 11.22 -0.03 -5.16
CA ARG A 268 11.54 0.80 -4.01
C ARG A 268 11.85 -0.06 -2.79
N ASN A 269 12.80 0.38 -1.98
CA ASN A 269 13.17 -0.32 -0.75
C ASN A 269 12.11 -0.27 0.37
N SER A 270 11.20 0.71 0.32
CA SER A 270 10.10 0.88 1.27
C SER A 270 8.96 1.63 0.60
N ALA A 271 7.72 1.20 0.87
CA ALA A 271 6.53 1.82 0.28
C ALA A 271 6.23 3.22 0.84
N ILE A 272 6.52 3.46 2.13
CA ILE A 272 6.14 4.71 2.82
C ILE A 272 7.26 5.76 2.72
N PHE A 273 8.50 5.34 2.94
CA PHE A 273 9.67 6.22 2.89
C PHE A 273 10.77 5.63 2.03
N PRO A 274 10.63 5.68 0.69
CA PRO A 274 11.63 5.16 -0.20
C PRO A 274 12.92 6.00 -0.09
N LYS A 275 14.05 5.32 0.08
CA LYS A 275 15.40 5.92 0.07
C LYS A 275 16.14 5.62 -1.22
N LYS A 276 15.82 4.48 -1.84
CA LYS A 276 16.43 3.99 -3.09
C LYS A 276 15.37 3.22 -3.88
N GLY A 277 15.42 3.37 -5.20
CA GLY A 277 14.64 2.58 -6.14
C GLY A 277 13.73 3.44 -7.00
N ALA A 278 12.97 2.79 -7.87
CA ALA A 278 12.04 3.44 -8.77
C ALA A 278 10.68 2.74 -8.75
N LEU A 279 9.63 3.51 -8.97
CA LEU A 279 8.28 3.05 -9.23
C LEU A 279 7.88 3.54 -10.62
N LEU A 280 7.46 2.61 -11.47
CA LEU A 280 6.85 2.92 -12.76
C LEU A 280 5.44 2.33 -12.74
N ARG A 281 4.43 3.17 -13.00
CA ARG A 281 3.04 2.76 -13.19
C ARG A 281 2.54 3.32 -14.50
N ILE A 282 2.05 2.46 -15.39
CA ILE A 282 1.43 2.83 -16.66
C ILE A 282 -0.01 2.34 -16.60
N ASN A 283 -0.96 3.23 -16.85
CA ASN A 283 -2.39 2.93 -16.93
C ASN A 283 -2.88 3.27 -18.34
N GLN A 284 -3.57 2.34 -18.96
CA GLN A 284 -4.22 2.52 -20.25
C GLN A 284 -5.70 2.25 -20.06
N GLU A 285 -6.56 3.22 -20.32
CA GLU A 285 -8.01 3.12 -20.19
C GLU A 285 -8.64 3.34 -21.57
N LEU A 286 -9.36 2.32 -22.04
CA LEU A 286 -10.12 2.37 -23.28
C LEU A 286 -11.60 2.37 -22.97
N ALA A 287 -12.25 3.51 -23.16
CA ALA A 287 -13.69 3.69 -22.97
C ALA A 287 -14.44 3.64 -24.31
N GLY A 288 -15.64 3.07 -24.30
CA GLY A 288 -16.57 3.05 -25.43
C GLY A 288 -16.46 1.85 -26.37
N TYR A 289 -15.41 1.02 -26.26
CA TYR A 289 -15.26 -0.19 -27.09
C TYR A 289 -16.39 -1.22 -26.85
N THR A 290 -16.88 -1.31 -25.61
CA THR A 290 -17.96 -2.23 -25.21
C THR A 290 -19.34 -1.57 -25.19
N GLY A 291 -19.46 -0.37 -25.77
CA GLY A 291 -20.66 0.48 -25.73
C GLY A 291 -20.57 1.58 -24.68
N GLY A 292 -21.57 2.46 -24.66
CA GLY A 292 -21.64 3.64 -23.79
C GLY A 292 -21.63 4.96 -24.56
N ASP A 293 -21.92 6.04 -23.84
CA ASP A 293 -21.99 7.40 -24.37
C ASP A 293 -20.59 8.02 -24.50
N ALA A 294 -19.69 7.66 -23.58
CA ALA A 294 -18.31 8.14 -23.52
C ALA A 294 -17.35 7.21 -24.30
N SER A 295 -16.58 7.79 -25.22
CA SER A 295 -15.59 7.08 -26.04
C SER A 295 -14.25 7.81 -26.08
N PHE A 296 -13.23 7.23 -25.44
CA PHE A 296 -11.89 7.81 -25.38
C PHE A 296 -10.82 6.76 -25.09
N LEU A 297 -9.58 7.06 -25.49
CA LEU A 297 -8.37 6.39 -25.03
C LEU A 297 -7.66 7.33 -24.07
N LYS A 298 -7.38 6.87 -22.86
CA LYS A 298 -6.64 7.62 -21.85
C LYS A 298 -5.42 6.83 -21.44
N GLU A 299 -4.24 7.44 -21.58
CA GLU A 299 -2.98 6.83 -21.19
C GLU A 299 -2.32 7.71 -20.13
N ASP A 300 -2.01 7.12 -18.99
CA ASP A 300 -1.38 7.78 -17.85
C ASP A 300 -0.13 7.04 -17.45
N PHE A 301 0.93 7.76 -17.11
CA PHE A 301 2.12 7.19 -16.51
C PHE A 301 2.59 7.98 -15.30
N GLU A 302 3.13 7.24 -14.34
CA GLU A 302 3.73 7.75 -13.12
C GLU A 302 5.11 7.11 -12.96
N LEU A 303 6.13 7.96 -12.92
CA LEU A 303 7.51 7.57 -12.69
C LEU A 303 8.00 8.27 -11.42
N GLN A 304 8.35 7.49 -10.41
CA GLN A 304 8.99 8.00 -9.21
C GLN A 304 10.39 7.40 -9.08
N VAL A 305 11.40 8.24 -8.93
CA VAL A 305 12.80 7.83 -8.75
C VAL A 305 13.32 8.40 -7.44
N ASN A 306 13.81 7.52 -6.57
CA ASN A 306 14.39 7.89 -5.28
C ASN A 306 15.85 7.48 -5.23
N ARG A 307 16.74 8.43 -4.92
CA ARG A 307 18.17 8.19 -4.78
C ARG A 307 18.71 8.84 -3.52
N ARG A 308 19.45 8.06 -2.74
CA ARG A 308 20.22 8.56 -1.59
C ARG A 308 21.43 9.36 -2.10
N LEU A 309 21.57 10.57 -1.60
CA LEU A 309 22.72 11.46 -1.78
C LEU A 309 23.62 11.42 -0.54
N VAL A 310 24.66 12.27 -0.53
CA VAL A 310 25.56 12.49 0.61
C VAL A 310 24.79 13.10 1.80
N TRP A 311 25.27 12.88 3.02
CA TRP A 311 24.71 13.41 4.28
C TRP A 311 23.26 13.00 4.58
N ASP A 312 22.92 11.73 4.42
CA ASP A 312 21.58 11.18 4.70
C ASP A 312 20.43 11.95 4.01
N SER A 313 20.73 12.60 2.88
CA SER A 313 19.74 13.27 2.06
C SER A 313 19.18 12.30 1.02
N VAL A 314 17.88 12.39 0.73
CA VAL A 314 17.21 11.61 -0.31
C VAL A 314 16.67 12.59 -1.34
N LEU A 315 17.12 12.44 -2.58
CA LEU A 315 16.52 13.09 -3.74
C LEU A 315 15.37 12.21 -4.22
N SER A 316 14.18 12.80 -4.28
CA SER A 316 13.00 12.16 -4.86
C SER A 316 12.54 13.01 -6.05
N ALA A 317 12.39 12.37 -7.19
CA ALA A 317 11.82 12.97 -8.37
C ALA A 317 10.59 12.15 -8.78
N SER A 318 9.48 12.81 -9.03
CA SER A 318 8.23 12.22 -9.50
C SER A 318 7.82 12.91 -10.79
N LEU A 319 7.43 12.12 -11.79
CA LEU A 319 6.96 12.58 -13.07
C LEU A 319 5.61 11.91 -13.33
N TRP A 320 4.59 12.73 -13.55
CA TRP A 320 3.27 12.30 -13.96
C TRP A 320 2.98 12.83 -15.36
N GLY A 321 2.60 11.96 -16.28
CA GLY A 321 2.15 12.37 -17.60
C GLY A 321 0.87 11.64 -17.97
N GLY A 322 0.01 12.28 -18.75
CA GLY A 322 -1.24 11.72 -19.19
C GLY A 322 -1.71 12.32 -20.52
N CYS A 323 -2.33 11.50 -21.35
CA CYS A 323 -2.92 11.91 -22.63
C CYS A 323 -4.33 11.32 -22.74
N LEU A 324 -5.31 12.16 -23.06
CA LEU A 324 -6.69 11.75 -23.32
C LEU A 324 -7.02 12.09 -24.77
N LEU A 325 -7.35 11.04 -25.52
CA LEU A 325 -7.70 11.08 -26.93
C LEU A 325 -9.17 10.67 -27.10
N PRO A 326 -10.07 11.58 -27.50
CA PRO A 326 -11.44 11.21 -27.84
C PRO A 326 -11.47 10.30 -29.07
N ILE A 327 -12.27 9.23 -29.02
CA ILE A 327 -12.43 8.28 -30.13
C ILE A 327 -13.85 8.45 -30.71
N GLY A 328 -14.00 8.34 -32.03
CA GLY A 328 -15.32 8.30 -32.67
C GLY A 328 -15.99 9.67 -32.85
N GLY A 329 -15.21 10.76 -32.86
CA GLY A 329 -15.72 12.11 -33.17
C GLY A 329 -16.59 12.75 -32.10
N ARG A 330 -16.75 12.12 -30.93
CA ARG A 330 -17.45 12.69 -29.77
C ARG A 330 -16.46 13.45 -28.88
N PRO A 331 -16.81 14.63 -28.35
CA PRO A 331 -15.95 15.36 -27.43
C PRO A 331 -15.79 14.59 -26.10
N SER A 332 -14.66 14.80 -25.41
CA SER A 332 -14.43 14.22 -24.09
C SER A 332 -15.28 14.93 -23.03
N SER A 333 -15.88 14.15 -22.11
CA SER A 333 -16.64 14.72 -21.01
C SER A 333 -15.72 15.39 -19.99
N ILE A 334 -16.19 16.49 -19.39
CA ILE A 334 -15.59 17.22 -18.28
C ILE A 334 -15.14 16.27 -17.16
N ALA A 335 -15.90 15.21 -16.86
CA ALA A 335 -15.56 14.27 -15.80
C ALA A 335 -14.31 13.41 -16.09
N ASP A 336 -13.96 13.17 -17.36
CA ASP A 336 -12.85 12.28 -17.72
C ASP A 336 -11.52 13.04 -17.96
N ARG A 337 -11.59 14.37 -18.10
CA ARG A 337 -10.45 15.28 -18.33
C ARG A 337 -9.45 15.31 -17.17
N PHE A 338 -8.23 15.73 -17.47
CA PHE A 338 -7.22 15.92 -16.43
C PHE A 338 -7.42 17.24 -15.70
N TYR A 339 -7.28 17.21 -14.37
CA TYR A 339 -7.29 18.42 -13.57
C TYR A 339 -5.97 18.60 -12.82
N LEU A 340 -5.44 19.82 -12.85
CA LEU A 340 -4.14 20.19 -12.29
C LEU A 340 -4.27 21.31 -11.28
N GLY A 341 -3.48 21.22 -10.22
CA GLY A 341 -3.44 22.19 -9.14
C GLY A 341 -3.91 21.60 -7.81
N GLY A 342 -3.37 22.11 -6.71
CA GLY A 342 -3.62 21.62 -5.36
C GLY A 342 -2.47 20.78 -4.80
N PRO A 343 -2.59 20.33 -3.54
CA PRO A 343 -1.47 19.76 -2.78
C PRO A 343 -0.91 18.44 -3.33
N THR A 344 -1.72 17.72 -4.11
CA THR A 344 -1.42 16.39 -4.67
C THR A 344 -0.92 16.42 -6.11
N SER A 345 -0.90 17.59 -6.77
CA SER A 345 -0.45 17.69 -8.16
C SER A 345 0.60 18.78 -8.34
N VAL A 346 0.23 20.05 -8.18
CA VAL A 346 1.13 21.18 -8.36
C VAL A 346 0.93 22.11 -7.18
N ARG A 347 1.90 22.09 -6.27
CA ARG A 347 1.83 22.91 -5.05
C ARG A 347 2.03 24.38 -5.40
N GLY A 348 1.40 25.25 -4.62
CA GLY A 348 1.41 26.70 -4.87
C GLY A 348 0.26 27.21 -5.75
N PHE A 349 -0.43 26.32 -6.47
CA PHE A 349 -1.64 26.65 -7.22
C PHE A 349 -2.90 26.20 -6.49
N GLY A 350 -4.02 26.87 -6.75
CA GLY A 350 -5.33 26.46 -6.25
C GLY A 350 -5.70 25.05 -6.71
N MET A 351 -6.64 24.41 -6.01
CA MET A 351 -7.15 23.10 -6.45
C MET A 351 -7.72 23.22 -7.87
N TYR A 352 -7.22 22.39 -8.78
CA TYR A 352 -7.72 22.28 -10.16
C TYR A 352 -7.72 23.59 -10.97
N SER A 353 -6.87 24.56 -10.59
CA SER A 353 -6.84 25.89 -11.23
C SER A 353 -5.99 25.98 -12.49
N ILE A 354 -5.15 24.96 -12.78
CA ILE A 354 -4.25 24.96 -13.94
C ILE A 354 -4.94 24.25 -15.11
N GLY A 355 -5.11 24.99 -16.21
CA GLY A 355 -5.71 24.48 -17.44
C GLY A 355 -6.56 25.53 -18.15
N PRO A 356 -7.13 25.20 -19.31
CA PRO A 356 -8.00 26.12 -20.04
C PRO A 356 -9.23 26.48 -19.20
N GLN A 357 -9.46 27.79 -19.05
CA GLN A 357 -10.69 28.36 -18.49
C GLN A 357 -11.59 28.76 -19.66
N SER A 358 -12.90 28.61 -19.52
CA SER A 358 -13.80 28.58 -20.68
C SER A 358 -13.88 29.92 -21.43
N GLU A 359 -13.37 29.93 -22.66
CA GLU A 359 -14.01 30.39 -23.91
C GLU A 359 -13.40 29.58 -25.08
N ALA A 360 -13.91 28.35 -25.29
CA ALA A 360 -13.91 27.61 -26.56
C ALA A 360 -14.04 26.09 -26.31
N HIS A 361 -15.09 25.51 -26.87
CA HIS A 361 -15.24 24.07 -27.05
C HIS A 361 -14.03 23.54 -27.83
N SER A 362 -13.21 22.74 -27.18
CA SER A 362 -12.09 22.08 -27.84
C SER A 362 -12.27 20.58 -27.70
N ALA A 363 -12.67 19.94 -28.80
CA ALA A 363 -12.63 18.50 -29.01
C ALA A 363 -11.18 17.98 -29.16
N ASN A 364 -10.24 18.60 -28.45
CA ASN A 364 -8.81 18.41 -28.62
C ASN A 364 -8.30 17.33 -27.66
N PRO A 365 -7.18 16.68 -27.98
CA PRO A 365 -6.48 15.86 -27.01
C PRO A 365 -6.10 16.69 -25.78
N ASP A 366 -6.42 16.18 -24.59
CA ASP A 366 -6.04 16.78 -23.31
C ASP A 366 -4.75 16.10 -22.83
N VAL A 367 -3.64 16.82 -22.88
CA VAL A 367 -2.32 16.32 -22.47
C VAL A 367 -1.88 17.05 -21.21
N ARG A 368 -1.46 16.29 -20.21
CA ARG A 368 -0.91 16.77 -18.95
C ARG A 368 0.50 16.24 -18.77
N ALA A 369 1.42 17.11 -18.33
CA ALA A 369 2.71 16.72 -17.79
C ALA A 369 2.99 17.49 -16.49
N VAL A 370 3.40 16.79 -15.44
CA VAL A 370 3.78 17.36 -14.15
C VAL A 370 5.07 16.71 -13.70
N SER A 371 6.08 17.52 -13.41
CA SER A 371 7.29 17.08 -12.76
C SER A 371 7.38 17.71 -11.37
N GLU A 372 7.59 16.87 -10.37
CA GLU A 372 7.87 17.31 -9.00
C GLU A 372 9.24 16.76 -8.58
N SER A 373 10.09 17.63 -8.06
CA SER A 373 11.35 17.22 -7.45
C SER A 373 11.46 17.79 -6.05
N TRP A 374 11.95 16.98 -5.12
CA TRP A 374 12.23 17.47 -3.78
C TRP A 374 13.46 16.83 -3.18
N LEU A 375 14.18 17.66 -2.43
CA LEU A 375 15.31 17.25 -1.62
C LEU A 375 14.83 17.11 -0.18
N ARG A 376 14.89 15.89 0.36
CA ARG A 376 14.59 15.64 1.76
C ARG A 376 15.88 15.43 2.53
N LYS A 377 16.14 16.29 3.52
CA LYS A 377 17.22 16.10 4.49
C LYS A 377 16.64 15.49 5.76
N THR A 378 17.03 14.27 6.10
CA THR A 378 16.73 13.73 7.43
C THR A 378 17.76 14.25 8.42
N SER A 379 17.40 15.25 9.22
CA SER A 379 18.19 15.64 10.38
C SER A 379 17.94 14.63 11.50
N LYS A 380 18.96 13.86 11.89
CA LYS A 380 19.03 13.38 13.28
C LYS A 380 19.57 14.57 14.06
N ASN A 381 18.75 15.25 14.86
CA ASN A 381 19.29 16.36 15.64
C ASN A 381 20.29 15.83 16.68
N PRO A 382 21.41 16.54 16.89
CA PRO A 382 22.38 16.26 17.94
C PRO A 382 21.78 16.59 19.32
N GLU A 383 22.17 15.82 20.32
CA GLU A 383 21.85 16.04 21.73
C GLU A 383 22.27 17.44 22.16
N ILE A 384 21.34 18.21 22.71
CA ILE A 384 21.67 19.36 23.55
C ILE A 384 21.18 18.99 24.95
N SER A 385 22.09 18.45 25.76
CA SER A 385 21.85 18.24 27.18
C SER A 385 21.89 19.60 27.89
N ILE A 386 20.74 20.08 28.35
CA ILE A 386 20.69 21.12 29.38
C ILE A 386 20.68 20.36 30.72
N PRO A 387 21.67 20.55 31.60
CA PRO A 387 21.70 19.86 32.88
C PRO A 387 20.44 20.22 33.70
N ASN A 388 19.79 19.20 34.26
CA ASN A 388 18.63 19.22 35.18
C ASN A 388 17.19 19.15 34.61
N TYR A 389 16.99 18.69 33.37
CA TYR A 389 15.65 18.29 32.91
C TYR A 389 15.63 16.90 32.27
N ASN A 390 14.96 15.94 32.92
CA ASN A 390 14.57 14.68 32.29
C ASN A 390 13.29 14.90 31.47
N ILE A 391 13.44 15.10 30.16
CA ILE A 391 12.30 15.10 29.24
C ILE A 391 12.17 13.69 28.66
N PHE A 392 11.15 12.92 29.10
CA PHE A 392 10.66 11.79 28.32
C PHE A 392 10.05 12.33 27.03
N ARG A 393 10.70 12.12 25.87
CA ARG A 393 10.06 12.39 24.57
C ARG A 393 10.43 11.37 23.50
N GLN A 394 9.37 10.73 23.01
CA GLN A 394 9.30 9.86 21.84
C GLN A 394 9.80 10.58 20.59
N ASP A 395 10.67 9.91 19.82
CA ASP A 395 11.28 10.33 18.56
C ASP A 395 10.29 11.02 17.60
N ARG A 396 10.22 12.35 17.63
CA ARG A 396 9.62 13.12 16.52
C ARG A 396 10.73 13.53 15.57
N THR A 397 10.90 12.76 14.50
CA THR A 397 11.71 13.17 13.35
C THR A 397 11.02 14.35 12.65
N ALA A 398 11.41 15.59 13.00
CA ALA A 398 11.08 16.76 12.21
C ALA A 398 11.84 16.67 10.87
N LYS A 399 11.11 16.82 9.75
CA LYS A 399 11.65 16.63 8.40
C LYS A 399 11.41 17.90 7.59
N GLY A 400 12.48 18.56 7.18
CA GLY A 400 12.44 19.61 6.17
C GLY A 400 12.54 19.02 4.76
N ALA A 401 11.75 19.53 3.83
CA ALA A 401 11.86 19.23 2.40
C ALA A 401 11.79 20.54 1.61
N VAL A 402 12.73 20.73 0.69
CA VAL A 402 12.64 21.78 -0.32
C VAL A 402 11.97 21.17 -1.55
N LEU A 403 10.88 21.78 -2.00
CA LEU A 403 9.99 21.27 -3.05
C LEU A 403 10.00 22.24 -4.23
N GLN A 404 10.16 21.69 -5.44
CA GLN A 404 9.94 22.40 -6.69
C GLN A 404 9.01 21.56 -7.56
N SER A 405 7.86 22.11 -7.93
CA SER A 405 6.86 21.47 -8.79
C SER A 405 6.63 22.33 -10.03
N THR A 406 6.74 21.74 -11.21
CA THR A 406 6.49 22.37 -12.51
C THR A 406 5.41 21.56 -13.23
N ALA A 407 4.49 22.23 -13.91
CA ALA A 407 3.39 21.57 -14.59
C ALA A 407 2.96 22.30 -15.84
N GLU A 408 2.58 21.53 -16.85
CA GLU A 408 2.07 22.02 -18.12
C GLU A 408 0.87 21.18 -18.55
N ARG A 409 -0.11 21.85 -19.18
CA ARG A 409 -1.27 21.20 -19.81
C ARG A 409 -1.55 21.87 -21.13
N ALA A 410 -1.62 21.08 -22.19
CA ALA A 410 -1.86 21.58 -23.54
C ALA A 410 -3.15 20.97 -24.10
N CYS A 411 -4.01 21.83 -24.66
CA CYS A 411 -5.14 21.43 -25.50
C CYS A 411 -4.86 21.92 -26.93
N ARG A 412 -4.48 21.01 -27.84
CA ARG A 412 -4.06 21.39 -29.20
C ARG A 412 -5.27 21.68 -30.10
N VAL A 413 -5.55 22.95 -30.39
CA VAL A 413 -6.56 23.37 -31.38
C VAL A 413 -6.02 23.08 -32.78
N LEU A 414 -6.51 22.00 -33.41
CA LEU A 414 -6.29 21.78 -34.85
C LEU A 414 -7.41 22.47 -35.62
N SER A 415 -7.29 23.78 -35.82
CA SER A 415 -8.12 24.51 -36.78
C SER A 415 -7.61 24.26 -38.20
N HIS A 416 -8.52 23.85 -39.09
CA HIS A 416 -8.31 23.73 -40.54
C HIS A 416 -7.61 24.97 -41.15
N TYR A 417 -6.38 24.79 -41.64
CA TYR A 417 -5.81 25.43 -42.82
C TYR A 417 -4.75 24.49 -43.41
N PRO A 418 -4.71 24.24 -44.73
CA PRO A 418 -3.65 23.44 -45.35
C PRO A 418 -2.37 24.28 -45.45
N ASP A 419 -1.23 23.59 -45.50
CA ASP A 419 0.10 24.11 -45.82
C ASP A 419 0.87 24.83 -44.70
N LEU A 420 1.65 24.06 -43.93
CA LEU A 420 3.10 24.20 -43.73
C LEU A 420 3.56 23.41 -42.49
N TYR A 421 4.33 22.35 -42.72
CA TYR A 421 5.21 21.70 -41.73
C TYR A 421 6.66 22.22 -41.94
N PRO A 422 7.62 22.02 -41.02
CA PRO A 422 7.53 21.51 -39.65
C PRO A 422 8.33 22.35 -38.62
N ASN A 423 8.32 21.89 -37.36
CA ASN A 423 9.28 22.18 -36.28
C ASN A 423 9.12 23.51 -35.53
N ASP A 424 8.60 23.45 -34.30
CA ASP A 424 9.40 23.81 -33.12
C ASP A 424 8.62 23.48 -31.82
N LEU A 425 9.11 22.46 -31.12
CA LEU A 425 8.88 22.25 -29.70
C LEU A 425 9.93 23.08 -28.97
N THR A 426 9.63 24.35 -28.71
CA THR A 426 10.53 25.21 -27.92
C THR A 426 10.27 24.95 -26.44
N PHE A 427 11.08 24.07 -25.86
CA PHE A 427 11.15 23.86 -24.41
C PHE A 427 11.80 25.08 -23.77
N TYR A 428 11.08 25.77 -22.87
CA TYR A 428 11.68 26.67 -21.90
C TYR A 428 11.72 25.98 -20.54
N TYR A 429 12.92 25.86 -19.98
CA TYR A 429 13.28 25.16 -18.74
C TYR A 429 12.72 25.81 -17.48
#